data_AF-A0A0V1B0X5-F1
#
_entry.id   AF-A0A0V1B0X5-F1
#
_cell.length_a   1.000
_cell.length_b   1.000
_cell.length_c   1.000
_cell.angle_alpha   90.00
_cell.angle_beta   90.00
_cell.angle_gamma   90.00
#
_symmetry.space_group_name_H-M   'P 1'
#
loop_
_entity.id
_entity.type
_entity.pdbx_description
1 polymer ?
#
loop_
_entity_poly.entity_id
_entity_poly.type
_entity_poly.pdbx_seq_one_letter_code
_entity_poly.pdbx_strand_id
1 'polypeptide(L)'
;MRKFGSRHFVQWIEYKCRHIMVNHREQNSKFTDEEVELLARTWKKDDFDWLYRIGTDIYTCVFQLAPELKVFFPYVTECEKKNQSWESSKGFRTQALRFVQILGMAVEKTESRMKDDDSHLHHRLYKLGETHRRFALKGFTPTHWKGFVIAVRVAMRRAVEAMPNLTPAECETAIEAWDKLSRYVVHRMEEGYFGVKLSE
;
A
#
# COMPACT_ATOMS: atom_id res chain seq x y z
N MET A 1 -0.82 10.51 -28.29
CA MET A 1 -0.56 9.25 -27.55
C MET A 1 0.62 8.52 -28.20
N ARG A 2 1.81 8.50 -27.58
CA ARG A 2 2.96 7.76 -28.11
C ARG A 2 2.81 6.28 -27.75
N LYS A 3 2.63 5.42 -28.76
CA LYS A 3 2.72 3.95 -28.60
C LYS A 3 4.17 3.62 -28.25
N PHE A 4 4.44 3.24 -26.99
CA PHE A 4 5.75 2.74 -26.61
C PHE A 4 5.96 1.37 -27.27
N GLY A 5 6.97 1.25 -28.12
CA GLY A 5 7.38 -0.03 -28.72
C GLY A 5 7.95 -0.98 -27.66
N SER A 6 7.72 -2.28 -27.84
CA SER A 6 8.13 -3.36 -26.93
C SER A 6 9.57 -3.24 -26.41
N ARG A 7 10.52 -2.82 -27.25
CA ARG A 7 11.94 -2.64 -26.87
C ARG A 7 12.17 -1.51 -25.84
N HIS A 8 11.47 -0.39 -25.99
CA HIS A 8 11.58 0.74 -25.05
C HIS A 8 10.94 0.43 -23.70
N PHE A 9 9.88 -0.38 -23.70
CA PHE A 9 9.26 -0.88 -22.46
C PHE A 9 10.22 -1.78 -21.67
N VAL A 10 10.93 -2.69 -22.35
CA VAL A 10 11.92 -3.58 -21.71
C VAL A 10 13.09 -2.78 -21.13
N GLN A 11 13.68 -1.84 -21.90
CA GLN A 11 14.76 -1.00 -21.38
C GLN A 11 14.33 -0.13 -20.20
N TRP A 12 13.10 0.38 -20.20
CA TRP A 12 12.54 1.14 -19.08
C TRP A 12 12.37 0.26 -17.83
N ILE A 13 11.90 -0.97 -17.98
CA ILE A 13 11.82 -1.95 -16.89
C ILE A 13 13.23 -2.22 -16.34
N GLU A 14 14.21 -2.56 -17.17
CA GLU A 14 15.57 -2.86 -16.72
C GLU A 14 16.24 -1.68 -15.99
N TYR A 15 16.06 -0.45 -16.48
CA TYR A 15 16.55 0.75 -15.82
C TYR A 15 15.89 0.95 -14.44
N LYS A 16 14.57 0.76 -14.37
CA LYS A 16 13.81 0.86 -13.11
C LYS A 16 14.18 -0.25 -12.13
N CYS A 17 14.34 -1.50 -12.58
CA CYS A 17 14.83 -2.61 -11.77
C CYS A 17 16.17 -2.25 -11.11
N ARG A 18 17.14 -1.76 -11.89
CA ARG A 18 18.45 -1.35 -11.36
C ARG A 18 18.36 -0.22 -10.34
N HIS A 19 17.53 0.80 -10.58
CA HIS A 19 17.35 1.91 -9.63
C HIS A 19 16.59 1.52 -8.36
N ILE A 20 15.61 0.63 -8.47
CA ILE A 20 14.87 0.09 -7.32
C ILE A 20 15.82 -0.73 -6.46
N MET A 21 16.66 -1.59 -7.06
CA MET A 21 17.63 -2.41 -6.31
C MET A 21 18.71 -1.56 -5.60
N VAL A 22 19.17 -0.46 -6.21
CA VAL A 22 20.23 0.40 -5.65
C VAL A 22 19.71 1.28 -4.51
N ASN A 23 18.55 1.94 -4.66
CA ASN A 23 18.01 2.81 -3.62
C ASN A 23 17.47 2.05 -2.38
N HIS A 24 17.31 0.72 -2.45
CA HIS A 24 16.70 -0.06 -1.37
C HIS A 24 17.63 -0.92 -0.54
N ARG A 25 18.88 -1.15 -0.97
CA ARG A 25 19.91 -1.66 -0.05
C ARG A 25 20.10 -0.72 1.15
N GLU A 26 19.72 0.55 0.99
CA GLU A 26 19.79 1.61 2.01
C GLU A 26 18.45 1.88 2.75
N GLN A 27 17.29 1.41 2.27
CA GLN A 27 15.97 1.78 2.81
C GLN A 27 15.22 0.68 3.59
N ASN A 28 15.77 -0.54 3.71
CA ASN A 28 15.34 -1.49 4.75
C ASN A 28 15.88 -1.06 6.13
N SER A 29 15.55 0.16 6.53
CA SER A 29 15.72 0.65 7.90
C SER A 29 14.91 -0.29 8.80
N LYS A 30 15.59 -0.99 9.70
CA LYS A 30 14.93 -1.82 10.72
C LYS A 30 13.99 -0.92 11.53
N PHE A 31 12.81 -1.42 11.88
CA PHE A 31 11.93 -0.70 12.80
C PHE A 31 12.56 -0.64 14.19
N THR A 32 12.56 0.51 14.85
CA THR A 32 12.97 0.62 16.26
C THR A 32 11.98 -0.12 17.16
N ASP A 33 12.33 -0.37 18.42
CA ASP A 33 11.38 -0.97 19.38
C ASP A 33 10.17 -0.06 19.61
N GLU A 34 10.40 1.25 19.71
CA GLU A 34 9.34 2.26 19.83
C GLU A 34 8.41 2.28 18.61
N GLU A 35 8.94 2.26 17.39
CA GLU A 35 8.11 2.22 16.17
C GLU A 35 7.23 0.97 16.12
N VAL A 36 7.75 -0.19 16.55
CA VAL A 36 6.98 -1.44 16.60
C VAL A 36 5.90 -1.40 17.67
N GLU A 37 6.22 -0.91 18.87
CA GLU A 37 5.24 -0.73 19.93
C GLU A 37 4.09 0.20 19.50
N LEU A 38 4.42 1.31 18.84
CA LEU A 38 3.43 2.27 18.37
C LEU A 38 2.59 1.74 17.22
N LEU A 39 3.15 0.94 16.30
CA LEU A 39 2.37 0.23 15.29
C LEU A 39 1.35 -0.71 15.95
N ALA A 40 1.78 -1.49 16.94
CA ALA A 40 0.90 -2.40 17.67
C ALA A 40 -0.21 -1.66 18.43
N ARG A 41 0.14 -0.58 19.14
CA ARG A 41 -0.81 0.25 19.91
C ARG A 41 -1.82 0.97 19.02
N THR A 42 -1.41 1.38 17.82
CA THR A 42 -2.26 2.15 16.90
C THR A 42 -3.06 1.28 15.92
N TRP A 43 -2.79 -0.02 15.87
CA TRP A 43 -3.51 -0.99 15.05
C TRP A 43 -4.66 -1.66 15.79
N LYS A 44 -5.91 -1.38 15.38
CA LYS A 44 -7.11 -1.99 15.99
C LYS A 44 -7.54 -3.25 15.26
N LYS A 45 -6.78 -4.33 15.40
CA LYS A 45 -6.97 -5.60 14.66
C LYS A 45 -8.38 -6.21 14.77
N ASP A 46 -9.08 -6.00 15.88
CA ASP A 46 -10.39 -6.60 16.16
C ASP A 46 -11.57 -5.62 15.94
N ASP A 47 -11.30 -4.38 15.54
CA ASP A 47 -12.32 -3.34 15.33
C ASP A 47 -12.68 -3.25 13.84
N PHE A 48 -13.67 -4.04 13.42
CA PHE A 48 -14.06 -4.14 12.01
C PHE A 48 -14.49 -2.79 11.42
N ASP A 49 -15.24 -1.99 12.16
CA ASP A 49 -15.75 -0.70 11.67
C ASP A 49 -14.60 0.30 11.51
N TRP A 50 -13.66 0.31 12.44
CA TRP A 50 -12.43 1.09 12.30
C TRP A 50 -11.60 0.64 11.11
N LEU A 51 -11.38 -0.67 10.94
CA LEU A 51 -10.64 -1.24 9.81
C LEU A 51 -11.29 -0.86 8.48
N TYR A 52 -12.61 -0.95 8.40
CA TYR A 52 -13.34 -0.58 7.20
C TYR A 52 -13.24 0.91 6.89
N ARG A 53 -13.35 1.76 7.92
CA ARG A 53 -13.18 3.21 7.81
C ARG A 53 -11.77 3.57 7.32
N ILE A 54 -10.71 2.97 7.87
CA ILE A 54 -9.33 3.19 7.42
C ILE A 54 -9.18 2.84 5.94
N GLY A 55 -9.67 1.67 5.51
CA GLY A 55 -9.64 1.29 4.10
C GLY A 55 -10.40 2.29 3.22
N THR A 56 -11.55 2.77 3.69
CA THR A 56 -12.36 3.78 2.98
C THR A 56 -11.62 5.11 2.86
N ASP A 57 -11.03 5.61 3.95
CA ASP A 57 -10.27 6.86 3.97
C ASP A 57 -9.06 6.81 3.02
N ILE A 58 -8.37 5.67 2.98
CA ILE A 58 -7.23 5.43 2.07
C ILE A 58 -7.69 5.55 0.61
N TYR A 59 -8.72 4.79 0.19
CA TYR A 59 -9.18 4.83 -1.20
C TYR A 59 -9.79 6.18 -1.57
N THR A 60 -10.51 6.83 -0.65
CA THR A 60 -11.02 8.19 -0.86
C THR A 60 -9.87 9.15 -1.15
N CYS A 61 -8.79 9.11 -0.35
CA CYS A 61 -7.61 9.93 -0.58
C CYS A 61 -6.93 9.58 -1.92
N VAL A 62 -6.77 8.30 -2.25
CA VAL A 62 -6.20 7.87 -3.55
C VAL A 62 -7.02 8.41 -4.72
N PHE A 63 -8.34 8.34 -4.65
CA PHE A 63 -9.24 8.83 -5.71
C PHE A 63 -9.33 10.34 -5.78
N GLN A 64 -9.01 11.07 -4.70
CA GLN A 64 -8.85 12.51 -4.73
C GLN A 64 -7.51 12.92 -5.36
N LEU A 65 -6.44 12.18 -5.05
CA LEU A 65 -5.09 12.42 -5.59
C LEU A 65 -4.98 12.03 -7.07
N ALA A 66 -5.64 10.95 -7.47
CA ALA A 66 -5.58 10.38 -8.81
C ALA A 66 -6.96 9.82 -9.24
N PRO A 67 -7.93 10.69 -9.60
CA PRO A 67 -9.28 10.28 -9.98
C PRO A 67 -9.34 9.29 -11.13
N GLU A 68 -8.37 9.34 -12.05
CA GLU A 68 -8.25 8.42 -13.18
C GLU A 68 -8.11 6.95 -12.76
N LEU A 69 -7.64 6.67 -11.54
CA LEU A 69 -7.51 5.31 -11.01
C LEU A 69 -8.86 4.63 -10.79
N LYS A 70 -9.96 5.39 -10.69
CA LYS A 70 -11.31 4.83 -10.55
C LYS A 70 -11.68 3.86 -11.68
N VAL A 71 -11.08 4.01 -12.86
CA VAL A 71 -11.29 3.10 -14.01
C VAL A 71 -10.91 1.65 -13.71
N PHE A 72 -10.01 1.41 -12.75
CA PHE A 72 -9.62 0.06 -12.33
C PHE A 72 -10.63 -0.60 -11.37
N PHE A 73 -11.65 0.14 -10.95
CA PHE A 73 -12.63 -0.27 -9.94
C PHE A 73 -14.05 -0.19 -10.51
N PRO A 74 -14.52 -1.24 -11.23
CA PRO A 74 -15.82 -1.20 -11.91
C PRO A 74 -16.99 -0.81 -11.03
N TYR A 75 -17.01 -1.29 -9.78
CA TYR A 75 -18.04 -0.97 -8.79
C TYR A 75 -18.07 0.51 -8.39
N VAL A 76 -16.94 1.23 -8.45
CA VAL A 76 -16.91 2.69 -8.25
C VAL A 76 -17.56 3.38 -9.45
N THR A 77 -17.10 3.03 -10.65
CA THR A 77 -17.62 3.65 -11.88
C THR A 77 -19.11 3.40 -12.11
N GLU A 78 -19.62 2.24 -11.68
CA GLU A 78 -21.03 1.90 -11.79
C GLU A 78 -21.89 2.71 -10.80
N CYS A 79 -21.44 2.83 -9.55
CA CYS A 79 -22.12 3.64 -8.54
C CYS A 79 -22.14 5.12 -8.95
N GLU A 80 -21.04 5.69 -9.45
CA GLU A 80 -20.97 7.08 -9.91
C GLU A 80 -21.93 7.36 -11.07
N LYS A 81 -22.03 6.44 -12.05
CA LYS A 81 -23.01 6.54 -13.15
C LYS A 81 -24.45 6.56 -12.68
N LYS A 82 -24.74 5.91 -11.54
CA LYS A 82 -26.07 5.84 -10.92
C LYS A 82 -26.29 6.94 -9.86
N ASN A 83 -25.33 7.85 -9.68
CA ASN A 83 -25.32 8.84 -8.59
C ASN A 83 -25.49 8.20 -7.20
N GLN A 84 -24.82 7.06 -6.98
CA GLN A 84 -24.83 6.30 -5.73
C GLN A 84 -23.45 6.38 -5.05
N SER A 85 -23.44 6.28 -3.72
CA SER A 85 -22.21 6.18 -2.94
C SER A 85 -21.54 4.81 -3.16
N TRP A 86 -20.35 4.83 -3.74
CA TRP A 86 -19.54 3.63 -3.95
C TRP A 86 -18.96 3.08 -2.65
N GLU A 87 -18.79 3.93 -1.63
CA GLU A 87 -18.35 3.60 -0.27
C GLU A 87 -19.29 2.60 0.41
N SER A 88 -20.53 2.48 -0.04
CA SER A 88 -21.50 1.50 0.47
C SER A 88 -21.55 0.20 -0.34
N SER A 89 -20.88 0.15 -1.50
CA SER A 89 -20.97 -0.98 -2.41
C SER A 89 -20.24 -2.22 -1.86
N LYS A 90 -20.83 -3.41 -2.06
CA LYS A 90 -20.22 -4.69 -1.66
C LYS A 90 -18.83 -4.90 -2.28
N GLY A 91 -18.67 -4.48 -3.54
CA GLY A 91 -17.41 -4.56 -4.28
C GLY A 91 -16.32 -3.70 -3.62
N PHE A 92 -16.63 -2.44 -3.33
CA PHE A 92 -15.68 -1.56 -2.65
C PHE A 92 -15.36 -2.04 -1.24
N ARG A 93 -16.38 -2.46 -0.46
CA ARG A 93 -16.17 -2.98 0.90
C ARG A 93 -15.16 -4.11 0.94
N THR A 94 -15.28 -5.04 -0.01
CA THR A 94 -14.33 -6.16 -0.14
C THR A 94 -12.92 -5.66 -0.45
N GLN A 95 -12.77 -4.68 -1.35
CA GLN A 95 -11.47 -4.15 -1.73
C GLN A 95 -10.79 -3.38 -0.59
N ALA A 96 -11.53 -2.52 0.11
CA ALA A 96 -11.03 -1.77 1.26
C ALA A 96 -10.48 -2.72 2.33
N LEU A 97 -11.25 -3.76 2.67
CA LEU A 97 -10.84 -4.75 3.67
C LEU A 97 -9.62 -5.57 3.23
N ARG A 98 -9.53 -5.95 1.95
CA ARG A 98 -8.34 -6.65 1.43
C ARG A 98 -7.07 -5.82 1.56
N PHE A 99 -7.16 -4.51 1.34
CA PHE A 99 -6.01 -3.62 1.51
C PHE A 99 -5.60 -3.52 2.98
N VAL A 100 -6.57 -3.35 3.87
CA VAL A 100 -6.34 -3.26 5.31
C VAL A 100 -5.82 -4.57 5.89
N GLN A 101 -6.24 -5.73 5.36
CA GLN A 101 -5.65 -7.03 5.69
C GLN A 101 -4.16 -7.10 5.36
N ILE A 102 -3.73 -6.53 4.22
CA ILE A 102 -2.29 -6.46 3.88
C ILE A 102 -1.53 -5.60 4.90
N LEU A 103 -2.11 -4.48 5.35
CA LEU A 103 -1.50 -3.68 6.41
C LEU A 103 -1.39 -4.45 7.72
N GLY A 104 -2.44 -5.18 8.12
CA GLY A 104 -2.43 -6.01 9.32
C GLY A 104 -1.34 -7.09 9.29
N MET A 105 -1.22 -7.81 8.17
CA MET A 105 -0.14 -8.78 7.97
C MET A 105 1.25 -8.12 8.06
N ALA A 106 1.39 -6.88 7.57
CA ALA A 106 2.64 -6.14 7.66
C ALA A 106 2.98 -5.72 9.09
N VAL A 107 1.98 -5.33 9.90
CA VAL A 107 2.14 -5.09 11.34
C VAL A 107 2.60 -6.37 12.04
N GLU A 108 1.89 -7.49 11.84
CA GLU A 108 2.24 -8.79 12.45
C GLU A 108 3.66 -9.26 12.10
N LYS A 109 4.07 -9.09 10.83
CA LYS A 109 5.44 -9.37 10.40
C LYS A 109 6.45 -8.49 11.14
N THR A 110 6.13 -7.21 11.32
CA THR A 110 7.00 -6.23 11.97
C THR A 110 7.14 -6.55 13.46
N GLU A 111 6.04 -6.87 14.14
CA GLU A 111 6.03 -7.28 15.56
C GLU A 111 6.84 -8.57 15.80
N SER A 112 6.69 -9.57 14.92
CA SER A 112 7.42 -10.84 15.03
C SER A 112 8.92 -10.73 14.73
N ARG A 113 9.41 -9.56 14.26
CA ARG A 113 10.79 -9.34 13.82
C ARG A 113 11.25 -10.34 12.75
N MET A 114 10.30 -10.95 12.04
CA MET A 114 10.56 -11.95 11.02
C MET A 114 11.32 -11.32 9.85
N LYS A 115 12.37 -11.99 9.37
CA LYS A 115 13.09 -11.55 8.16
C LYS A 115 12.16 -11.64 6.95
N ASP A 116 12.44 -10.85 5.92
CA ASP A 116 11.58 -10.80 4.73
C ASP A 116 11.52 -12.15 4.00
N ASP A 117 12.66 -12.81 3.83
CA ASP A 117 12.78 -14.09 3.13
C ASP A 117 12.00 -15.22 3.84
N ASP A 118 11.86 -15.12 5.17
CA ASP A 118 11.10 -16.06 5.99
C ASP A 118 9.59 -15.76 5.99
N SER A 119 9.16 -14.63 5.42
CA SER A 119 7.79 -14.14 5.53
C SER A 119 6.91 -14.49 4.34
N HIS A 120 5.82 -15.21 4.60
CA HIS A 120 4.76 -15.41 3.61
C HIS A 120 4.16 -14.11 3.06
N LEU A 121 4.29 -12.99 3.79
CA LEU A 121 3.85 -11.68 3.32
C LEU A 121 4.68 -11.20 2.14
N HIS A 122 6.01 -11.38 2.14
CA HIS A 122 6.86 -10.98 1.02
C HIS A 122 6.41 -11.68 -0.27
N HIS A 123 6.32 -13.00 -0.24
CA HIS A 123 5.86 -13.77 -1.40
C HIS A 123 4.45 -13.33 -1.85
N ARG A 124 3.53 -13.07 -0.91
CA ARG A 124 2.18 -12.57 -1.23
C ARG A 124 2.21 -11.21 -1.92
N LEU A 125 2.99 -10.26 -1.41
CA LEU A 125 3.13 -8.92 -1.99
C LEU A 125 3.76 -8.97 -3.38
N TYR A 126 4.77 -9.83 -3.57
CA TYR A 126 5.37 -10.08 -4.87
C TYR A 126 4.31 -10.59 -5.88
N LYS A 127 3.54 -11.62 -5.52
CA LYS A 127 2.45 -12.14 -6.37
C LYS A 127 1.35 -11.10 -6.64
N LEU A 128 1.07 -10.23 -5.67
CA LEU A 128 0.14 -9.13 -5.86
C LEU A 128 0.68 -8.13 -6.90
N GLY A 129 1.97 -7.81 -6.83
CA GLY A 129 2.68 -7.01 -7.84
C GLY A 129 2.59 -7.61 -9.25
N GLU A 130 2.84 -8.91 -9.39
CA GLU A 130 2.71 -9.63 -10.67
C GLU A 130 1.29 -9.53 -11.23
N THR A 131 0.28 -9.67 -10.36
CA THR A 131 -1.14 -9.57 -10.74
C THR A 131 -1.45 -8.18 -11.30
N HIS A 132 -0.88 -7.13 -10.71
CA HIS A 132 -1.13 -5.75 -11.14
C HIS A 132 -0.51 -5.41 -12.51
N ARG A 133 0.47 -6.17 -13.00
CA ARG A 133 0.99 -6.00 -14.37
C ARG A 133 -0.08 -6.13 -15.44
N ARG A 134 -1.13 -6.93 -15.19
CA ARG A 134 -2.25 -7.11 -16.12
C ARG A 134 -3.00 -5.82 -16.40
N PHE A 135 -2.90 -4.84 -15.51
CA PHE A 135 -3.51 -3.52 -15.67
C PHE A 135 -2.61 -2.51 -16.40
N ALA A 136 -1.36 -2.87 -16.72
CA ALA A 136 -0.42 -1.97 -17.42
C ALA A 136 -0.95 -1.53 -18.80
N LEU A 137 -1.60 -2.43 -19.53
CA LEU A 137 -2.24 -2.11 -20.82
C LEU A 137 -3.39 -1.12 -20.70
N LYS A 138 -3.99 -1.00 -19.51
CA LYS A 138 -5.01 -0.02 -19.16
C LYS A 138 -4.42 1.26 -18.54
N GLY A 139 -3.10 1.41 -18.58
CA GLY A 139 -2.38 2.59 -18.09
C GLY A 139 -1.89 2.48 -16.64
N PHE A 140 -2.07 1.35 -15.96
CA PHE A 140 -1.58 1.22 -14.57
C PHE A 140 -0.04 1.18 -14.53
N THR A 141 0.57 2.06 -13.74
CA THR A 141 2.01 2.09 -13.50
C THR A 141 2.31 2.05 -12.00
N PRO A 142 3.50 1.58 -11.58
CA PRO A 142 3.88 1.52 -10.16
C PRO A 142 3.90 2.89 -9.47
N THR A 143 4.02 4.00 -10.20
CA THR A 143 3.96 5.34 -9.59
C THR A 143 2.60 5.62 -8.95
N HIS A 144 1.53 4.93 -9.36
CA HIS A 144 0.22 5.04 -8.71
C HIS A 144 0.25 4.52 -7.27
N TRP A 145 1.11 3.56 -6.93
CA TRP A 145 1.25 3.08 -5.55
C TRP A 145 1.82 4.13 -4.60
N LYS A 146 2.52 5.15 -5.10
CA LYS A 146 2.93 6.30 -4.27
C LYS A 146 1.73 7.04 -3.67
N GLY A 147 0.62 7.09 -4.40
CA GLY A 147 -0.64 7.65 -3.89
C GLY A 147 -1.18 6.86 -2.69
N PHE A 148 -0.96 5.53 -2.66
CA PHE A 148 -1.35 4.70 -1.52
C PHE A 148 -0.47 4.94 -0.29
N VAL A 149 0.85 5.16 -0.45
CA VAL A 149 1.73 5.53 0.67
C VAL A 149 1.26 6.85 1.31
N ILE A 150 0.99 7.86 0.49
CA ILE A 150 0.47 9.15 0.97
C ILE A 150 -0.88 8.96 1.66
N ALA A 151 -1.78 8.19 1.06
CA ALA A 151 -3.12 7.94 1.60
C ALA A 151 -3.08 7.18 2.94
N VAL A 152 -2.20 6.20 3.10
CA VAL A 152 -1.97 5.52 4.39
C VAL A 152 -1.49 6.51 5.44
N ARG A 153 -0.49 7.35 5.13
CA ARG A 153 0.01 8.37 6.06
C ARG A 153 -1.11 9.32 6.50
N VAL A 154 -1.94 9.79 5.57
CA VAL A 154 -3.08 10.69 5.86
C VAL A 154 -4.14 10.01 6.71
N ALA A 155 -4.57 8.80 6.34
CA ALA A 155 -5.59 8.06 7.07
C ALA A 155 -5.13 7.70 8.50
N MET A 156 -3.89 7.22 8.62
CA MET A 156 -3.32 6.86 9.93
C MET A 156 -3.07 8.08 10.79
N ARG A 157 -2.61 9.22 10.23
CA ARG A 157 -2.49 10.47 10.98
C ARG A 157 -3.80 10.85 11.67
N ARG A 158 -4.90 10.90 10.90
CA ARG A 158 -6.24 11.20 11.46
C ARG A 158 -6.65 10.20 12.54
N ALA A 159 -6.35 8.92 12.34
CA ALA A 159 -6.71 7.87 13.30
C ALA A 159 -5.90 7.92 14.58
N VAL A 160 -4.60 8.21 14.48
CA VAL A 160 -3.63 8.29 15.58
C VAL A 160 -3.88 9.56 16.41
N GLU A 161 -4.04 10.72 15.77
CA GLU A 161 -4.33 12.00 16.43
C GLU A 161 -5.68 11.98 17.18
N ALA A 162 -6.60 11.09 16.80
CA ALA A 162 -7.86 10.87 17.50
C ALA A 162 -7.74 9.96 18.74
N MET A 163 -6.58 9.35 18.99
CA MET A 163 -6.36 8.52 20.18
C MET A 163 -6.01 9.39 21.40
N PRO A 164 -6.74 9.26 22.53
CA PRO A 164 -6.52 10.13 23.70
C PRO A 164 -5.22 9.84 24.47
N ASN A 165 -4.58 8.69 24.22
CA ASN A 165 -3.50 8.16 25.05
C ASN A 165 -2.13 8.20 24.36
N LEU A 166 -1.94 9.12 23.41
CA LEU A 166 -0.68 9.34 22.72
C LEU A 166 -0.23 10.78 22.91
N THR A 167 1.03 10.96 23.24
CA THR A 167 1.69 12.27 23.21
C THR A 167 1.87 12.73 21.77
N PRO A 168 2.03 14.06 21.52
CA PRO A 168 2.32 14.55 20.17
C PRO A 168 3.57 13.92 19.53
N ALA A 169 4.58 13.60 20.33
CA ALA A 169 5.79 12.91 19.86
C ALA A 169 5.50 11.46 19.45
N GLU A 170 4.79 10.69 20.28
CA GLU A 170 4.36 9.33 19.92
C GLU A 170 3.47 9.33 18.66
N CYS A 171 2.62 10.34 18.48
CA CYS A 171 1.81 10.48 17.27
C CYS A 171 2.69 10.61 16.01
N GLU A 172 3.70 11.48 16.02
CA GLU A 172 4.59 11.62 14.86
C GLU A 172 5.41 10.35 14.61
N THR A 173 5.98 9.73 15.66
CA THR A 173 6.71 8.46 15.53
C THR A 173 5.81 7.36 14.95
N ALA A 174 4.56 7.25 15.41
CA ALA A 174 3.60 6.28 14.87
C ALA A 174 3.32 6.54 13.38
N ILE A 175 3.15 7.81 12.98
CA ILE A 175 2.86 8.17 11.58
C ILE A 175 4.06 7.91 10.68
N GLU A 176 5.28 8.12 11.16
CA GLU A 176 6.51 7.73 10.46
C GLU A 176 6.62 6.21 10.32
N ALA A 177 6.28 5.45 11.36
CA ALA A 177 6.25 3.99 11.30
C ALA A 177 5.21 3.48 10.28
N TRP A 178 4.02 4.08 10.20
CA TRP A 178 3.01 3.76 9.18
C TRP A 178 3.46 4.12 7.75
N ASP A 179 4.15 5.25 7.57
CA ASP A 179 4.75 5.64 6.29
C ASP A 179 5.79 4.60 5.85
N LYS A 180 6.71 4.23 6.74
CA LYS A 180 7.74 3.19 6.53
C LYS A 180 7.12 1.83 6.21
N LEU A 181 6.09 1.41 6.95
CA LEU A 181 5.36 0.17 6.72
C LEU A 181 4.71 0.13 5.33
N SER A 182 4.05 1.21 4.92
CA SER A 182 3.40 1.29 3.62
C SER A 182 4.41 1.32 2.46
N ARG A 183 5.58 1.94 2.63
CA ARG A 183 6.69 1.88 1.67
C ARG A 183 7.22 0.46 1.50
N TYR A 184 7.38 -0.28 2.60
CA TYR A 184 7.74 -1.70 2.54
C TYR A 184 6.72 -2.48 1.70
N VAL A 185 5.42 -2.31 1.97
CA VAL A 185 4.34 -2.98 1.20
C VAL A 185 4.47 -2.67 -0.29
N VAL A 186 4.56 -1.39 -0.65
CA VAL A 186 4.67 -0.96 -2.05
C VAL A 186 5.93 -1.49 -2.70
N HIS A 187 7.07 -1.45 -2.01
CA HIS A 187 8.33 -1.94 -2.55
C HIS A 187 8.26 -3.42 -2.93
N ARG A 188 7.74 -4.27 -2.03
CA ARG A 188 7.61 -5.71 -2.31
C ARG A 188 6.63 -5.99 -3.44
N MET A 189 5.62 -5.14 -3.62
CA MET A 189 4.74 -5.17 -4.79
C MET A 189 5.46 -4.69 -6.06
N GLU A 190 6.36 -3.71 -5.98
CA GLU A 190 7.18 -3.25 -7.10
C GLU A 190 8.13 -4.34 -7.59
N GLU A 191 8.81 -5.07 -6.69
CA GLU A 191 9.62 -6.24 -7.07
C GLU A 191 8.81 -7.23 -7.90
N GLY A 192 7.60 -7.54 -7.41
CA GLY A 192 6.61 -8.35 -8.11
C GLY A 192 6.14 -7.76 -9.42
N TYR A 193 6.01 -6.44 -9.54
CA TYR A 193 5.62 -5.79 -10.79
C TYR A 193 6.74 -5.75 -11.82
N PHE A 194 8.00 -5.66 -11.41
CA PHE A 194 9.13 -5.55 -12.33
C PHE A 194 9.82 -6.88 -12.62
N GLY A 195 9.57 -7.91 -11.80
CA GLY A 195 10.14 -9.25 -12.01
C GLY A 195 11.55 -9.36 -11.49
N VAL A 196 11.86 -8.61 -10.44
CA VAL A 196 13.14 -8.70 -9.74
C VAL A 196 13.17 -10.07 -9.05
N LYS A 197 14.19 -10.89 -9.34
CA LYS A 197 14.28 -12.22 -8.70
C LYS A 197 14.42 -12.03 -7.19
N LEU A 198 13.63 -12.79 -6.44
CA LEU A 198 13.87 -12.98 -5.01
C LEU A 198 15.25 -13.63 -4.86
N SER A 199 16.10 -13.12 -3.97
CA SER A 199 17.31 -13.83 -3.59
C SER A 199 16.88 -15.11 -2.88
N GLU A 200 17.26 -16.25 -3.45
CA GLU A 200 17.16 -17.57 -2.80
C GLU A 200 18.15 -17.69 -1.65
#